data_AF-A0A2N2S449-F1
#
_entry.id   AF-A0A2N2S449-F1
#
_cell.length_a   1.000
_cell.length_b   1.000
_cell.length_c   1.000
_cell.angle_alpha   90.00
_cell.angle_beta   90.00
_cell.angle_gamma   90.00
#
_symmetry.space_group_name_H-M   'P 1'
#
loop_
_entity.id
_entity.type
_entity.pdbx_description
1 polymer ?
#
loop_
_entity_poly.entity_id
_entity_poly.type
_entity_poly.pdbx_seq_one_letter_code
_entity_poly.pdbx_strand_id
1 'polypeptide(L)'
;MANQKPGKKVDPNRYSKNKDIQAESKMGTLAAVGRMGLMLIGIVGLAMELFRDDGWLKKGLAKLFESTTSMMFIPVIIFVLWLLNRWMSSGNKGETRKSGELPMYAMMAAGAYYLFMLVTTGGF
;
A
#
# COMPACT_ATOMS: atom_id res chain seq x y z
N MET A 1 36.92 -12.17 -26.09
CA MET A 1 36.50 -13.57 -26.37
C MET A 1 35.03 -13.70 -26.01
N ALA A 2 34.27 -14.35 -26.89
CA ALA A 2 32.84 -14.12 -27.15
C ALA A 2 31.87 -14.67 -26.10
N ASN A 3 30.66 -14.06 -26.01
CA ASN A 3 29.43 -14.80 -26.35
C ASN A 3 28.23 -13.88 -26.61
N GLN A 4 28.21 -13.16 -27.75
CA GLN A 4 26.96 -12.57 -28.25
C GLN A 4 26.21 -13.66 -29.03
N LYS A 5 25.10 -14.13 -28.46
CA LYS A 5 24.24 -15.15 -29.07
C LYS A 5 23.77 -14.69 -30.46
N PRO A 6 23.92 -15.52 -31.52
CA PRO A 6 23.52 -15.16 -32.87
C PRO A 6 21.99 -15.24 -32.95
N GLY A 7 21.32 -14.15 -33.31
CA GLY A 7 19.88 -14.18 -33.65
C GLY A 7 18.99 -13.06 -33.11
N LYS A 8 19.49 -12.04 -32.40
CA LYS A 8 18.64 -10.87 -32.08
C LYS A 8 18.61 -9.89 -33.25
N LYS A 9 17.61 -10.01 -34.12
CA LYS A 9 17.20 -8.94 -35.04
C LYS A 9 17.02 -7.68 -34.20
N VAL A 10 17.82 -6.64 -34.46
CA VAL A 10 17.61 -5.32 -33.86
C VAL A 10 16.30 -4.83 -34.43
N ASP A 11 15.23 -4.90 -33.62
CA ASP A 11 13.91 -4.45 -34.04
C ASP A 11 14.01 -2.95 -34.41
N PRO A 12 13.84 -2.59 -35.71
CA PRO A 12 13.99 -1.21 -36.15
C PRO A 12 12.92 -0.30 -35.54
N ASN A 13 11.89 -0.88 -34.94
CA ASN A 13 10.75 -0.21 -34.36
C ASN A 13 10.76 -0.21 -32.82
N ARG A 14 11.94 -0.31 -32.18
CA ARG A 14 12.06 -0.24 -30.71
C ARG A 14 11.32 0.92 -30.04
N TYR A 15 11.12 2.03 -30.75
CA TYR A 15 10.46 3.23 -30.25
C TYR A 15 9.02 3.43 -30.76
N SER A 16 8.54 2.61 -31.71
CA SER A 16 7.16 2.71 -32.20
C SER A 16 6.15 2.32 -31.11
N LYS A 17 6.56 1.49 -30.14
CA LYS A 17 5.79 1.15 -28.94
C LYS A 17 5.55 2.30 -27.98
N ASN A 18 6.36 3.36 -28.05
CA ASN A 18 6.25 4.52 -27.16
C ASN A 18 5.52 5.70 -27.81
N LYS A 19 5.07 5.52 -29.06
CA LYS A 19 4.45 6.59 -29.87
C LYS A 19 3.12 7.07 -29.29
N ASP A 20 2.47 6.21 -28.50
CA ASP A 20 1.19 6.46 -27.85
C ASP A 20 1.32 6.85 -26.36
N ILE A 21 2.55 6.99 -25.84
CA ILE A 21 2.78 7.49 -24.47
C ILE A 21 2.52 9.00 -24.49
N GLN A 22 1.25 9.37 -24.31
CA GLN A 22 0.84 10.76 -24.20
C GLN A 22 1.38 11.36 -22.89
N ALA A 23 1.77 12.63 -22.95
CA ALA A 23 2.15 13.39 -21.76
C ALA A 23 0.99 13.36 -20.75
N GLU A 24 1.30 13.05 -19.50
CA GLU A 24 0.30 13.01 -18.43
C GLU A 24 -0.40 14.38 -18.34
N SER A 25 -1.73 14.37 -18.35
CA SER A 25 -2.53 15.60 -18.25
C SER A 25 -2.23 16.31 -16.93
N LYS A 26 -2.16 17.65 -16.94
CA LYS A 26 -2.02 18.48 -15.72
C LYS A 26 -3.04 18.10 -14.64
N MET A 27 -4.25 17.68 -15.05
CA MET A 27 -5.31 17.24 -14.15
C MET A 27 -5.04 15.86 -13.55
N GLY A 28 -4.39 14.97 -14.31
CA GLY A 28 -3.90 13.67 -13.83
C GLY A 28 -2.81 13.84 -12.78
N THR A 29 -1.84 14.73 -13.03
CA THR A 29 -0.79 15.06 -12.05
C THR A 29 -1.38 15.64 -10.76
N LEU A 30 -2.35 16.56 -10.85
CA LEU A 30 -3.00 17.13 -9.67
C LEU A 30 -3.76 16.06 -8.87
N ALA A 31 -4.47 15.16 -9.55
CA ALA A 31 -5.16 14.04 -8.91
C ALA A 31 -4.16 13.09 -8.23
N ALA A 32 -3.01 12.82 -8.85
CA ALA A 32 -1.95 11.99 -8.27
C ALA A 32 -1.38 12.63 -6.98
N VAL A 33 -1.12 13.93 -6.98
CA VAL A 33 -0.67 14.67 -5.79
C VAL A 33 -1.71 14.60 -4.68
N GLY A 34 -3.01 14.78 -5.00
CA GLY A 34 -4.08 14.65 -4.02
C GLY A 34 -4.17 13.26 -3.39
N ARG A 35 -4.07 12.19 -4.21
CA ARG A 35 -4.04 10.80 -3.73
C ARG A 35 -2.85 10.53 -2.83
N MET A 36 -1.67 11.02 -3.22
CA MET A 36 -0.45 10.88 -2.42
C MET A 36 -0.59 11.60 -1.07
N GLY A 37 -1.10 12.83 -1.07
CA GLY A 37 -1.35 13.60 0.16
C GLY A 37 -2.32 12.88 1.10
N LEU A 38 -3.44 12.38 0.58
CA LEU A 38 -4.40 11.58 1.37
C LEU A 38 -3.76 10.32 1.95
N MET A 39 -2.98 9.57 1.18
CA MET A 39 -2.29 8.39 1.71
C MET A 39 -1.32 8.74 2.82
N LEU A 40 -0.54 9.82 2.69
CA LEU A 40 0.39 10.26 3.73
C LEU A 40 -0.33 10.59 5.03
N ILE A 41 -1.45 11.31 4.94
CA ILE A 41 -2.28 11.65 6.10
C ILE A 41 -2.87 10.38 6.73
N GLY A 42 -3.32 9.42 5.92
CA GLY A 42 -3.82 8.13 6.40
C GLY A 42 -2.75 7.33 7.15
N ILE A 43 -1.53 7.29 6.62
CA ILE A 43 -0.40 6.62 7.27
C ILE A 43 -0.08 7.30 8.61
N VAL A 44 0.02 8.63 8.64
CA VAL A 44 0.32 9.38 9.86
C VAL A 44 -0.77 9.23 10.91
N GLY A 45 -2.05 9.34 10.52
CA GLY A 45 -3.18 9.17 11.44
C GLY A 45 -3.22 7.77 12.04
N LEU A 46 -3.07 6.73 11.21
CA LEU A 46 -2.98 5.35 11.70
C LEU A 46 -1.78 5.13 12.61
N ALA A 47 -0.62 5.71 12.28
CA ALA A 47 0.57 5.60 13.12
C ALA A 47 0.32 6.25 14.49
N MET A 48 -0.27 7.43 14.53
CA MET A 48 -0.61 8.12 15.78
C MET A 48 -1.59 7.31 16.64
N GLU A 49 -2.60 6.69 16.02
CA GLU A 49 -3.57 5.83 16.72
C GLU A 49 -2.95 4.52 17.24
N LEU A 50 -2.10 3.89 16.44
CA LEU A 50 -1.47 2.62 16.76
C LEU A 50 -0.38 2.76 17.84
N PHE A 51 0.43 3.82 17.75
CA PHE A 51 1.66 3.97 18.54
C PHE A 51 1.57 4.97 19.71
N ARG A 52 0.44 5.68 19.91
CA ARG A 52 0.28 6.52 21.11
C ARG A 52 0.40 5.69 22.40
N ASP A 53 0.60 6.34 23.54
CA ASP A 53 0.85 5.67 24.84
C ASP A 53 -0.21 4.64 25.26
N ASP A 54 -1.45 4.86 24.81
CA ASP A 54 -2.63 4.02 24.99
C ASP A 54 -3.14 3.38 23.68
N GLY A 55 -2.25 3.31 22.68
CA GLY A 55 -2.53 2.89 21.33
C GLY A 55 -2.92 1.42 21.22
N TRP A 56 -3.61 1.10 20.12
CA TRP A 56 -4.15 -0.25 19.90
C TRP A 56 -3.06 -1.31 19.79
N LEU A 57 -1.87 -0.97 19.29
CA LEU A 57 -0.78 -1.93 19.16
C LEU A 57 -0.30 -2.41 20.53
N LYS A 58 -0.02 -1.47 21.44
CA LYS A 58 0.45 -1.77 22.80
C LYS A 58 -0.61 -2.56 23.58
N LYS A 59 -1.88 -2.15 23.50
CA LYS A 59 -3.00 -2.86 24.14
C LYS A 59 -3.20 -4.27 23.58
N GLY A 60 -3.15 -4.42 22.25
CA GLY A 60 -3.28 -5.70 21.57
C GLY A 60 -2.14 -6.65 21.93
N LEU A 61 -0.91 -6.15 21.95
CA LEU A 61 0.28 -6.94 22.30
C LEU A 61 0.26 -7.33 23.78
N ALA A 62 -0.09 -6.41 24.69
CA ALA A 62 -0.22 -6.71 26.12
C ALA A 62 -1.26 -7.82 26.36
N LYS A 63 -2.44 -7.72 25.72
CA LYS A 63 -3.51 -8.73 25.81
C LYS A 63 -3.09 -10.10 25.27
N LEU A 64 -2.19 -10.13 24.29
CA LEU A 64 -1.63 -11.35 23.70
C LEU A 64 -0.76 -12.12 24.70
N PHE A 65 -0.03 -11.41 25.54
CA PHE A 65 0.87 -11.98 26.55
C PHE A 65 0.25 -12.09 27.93
N GLU A 66 -0.98 -11.60 28.12
CA GLU A 66 -1.68 -11.60 29.41
C GLU A 66 -2.02 -13.02 29.93
N SER A 67 -2.27 -13.98 29.03
CA SER A 67 -2.66 -15.34 29.42
C SER A 67 -2.16 -16.42 28.46
N THR A 68 -2.00 -17.64 28.96
CA THR A 68 -1.65 -18.83 28.15
C THR A 68 -2.65 -19.06 27.02
N THR A 69 -3.94 -18.78 27.26
CA THR A 69 -5.00 -18.89 26.24
C THR A 69 -4.83 -17.84 25.14
N SER A 70 -4.43 -16.61 25.50
CA SER A 70 -4.11 -15.56 24.53
C SER A 70 -2.90 -15.92 23.66
N MET A 71 -1.88 -16.58 24.21
CA MET A 71 -0.70 -17.01 23.47
C MET A 71 -1.02 -18.04 22.38
N MET A 72 -2.09 -18.85 22.54
CA MET A 72 -2.55 -19.76 21.48
C MET A 72 -3.06 -19.04 20.23
N PHE A 73 -3.32 -17.73 20.29
CA PHE A 73 -3.64 -16.93 19.11
C PHE A 73 -2.41 -16.51 18.30
N ILE A 74 -1.18 -16.66 18.81
CA ILE A 74 0.05 -16.29 18.09
C ILE A 74 0.13 -17.00 16.72
N PRO A 75 -0.06 -18.33 16.61
CA PRO A 75 -0.08 -19.01 15.31
C PRO A 75 -1.18 -18.49 14.38
N VAL A 76 -2.36 -18.17 14.94
CA VAL A 76 -3.49 -17.62 14.17
C VAL A 76 -3.12 -16.25 13.60
N ILE A 77 -2.50 -15.38 14.39
CA ILE A 77 -2.06 -14.05 13.95
C ILE A 77 -0.98 -14.18 12.88
N ILE A 78 0.00 -15.07 13.05
CA ILE A 78 1.03 -15.32 12.04
C ILE A 78 0.38 -15.81 10.74
N PHE A 79 -0.59 -16.71 10.81
CA PHE A 79 -1.33 -17.19 9.65
C PHE A 79 -2.10 -16.06 8.94
N VAL A 80 -2.78 -15.19 9.69
CA VAL A 80 -3.48 -14.02 9.14
C VAL A 80 -2.49 -13.05 8.49
N LEU A 81 -1.37 -12.73 9.14
CA LEU A 81 -0.32 -11.87 8.58
C LEU A 81 0.28 -12.47 7.31
N TRP A 82 0.51 -13.77 7.30
CA TRP A 82 0.96 -14.49 6.11
C TRP A 82 -0.07 -14.41 4.98
N LEU A 83 -1.36 -14.59 5.28
CA LEU A 83 -2.44 -14.51 4.31
C LEU A 83 -2.57 -13.09 3.73
N LEU A 84 -2.50 -12.07 4.58
CA LEU A 84 -2.50 -10.66 4.17
C LEU A 84 -1.29 -10.34 3.29
N ASN A 85 -0.09 -10.76 3.69
CA ASN A 85 1.12 -10.58 2.90
C ASN A 85 1.02 -11.31 1.55
N ARG A 86 0.49 -12.53 1.53
CA ARG A 86 0.28 -13.32 0.32
C ARG A 86 -0.71 -12.64 -0.61
N TRP A 87 -1.79 -12.10 -0.06
CA TRP A 87 -2.81 -11.39 -0.81
C TRP A 87 -2.26 -10.11 -1.44
N MET A 88 -1.56 -9.28 -0.66
CA MET A 88 -0.92 -8.04 -1.14
C MET A 88 0.21 -8.31 -2.15
N SER A 89 1.01 -9.35 -1.94
CA SER A 89 2.13 -9.72 -2.82
C SER A 89 1.72 -10.45 -4.09
N SER A 90 0.46 -10.84 -4.24
CA SER A 90 -0.03 -11.59 -5.41
C SER A 90 -0.22 -10.76 -6.69
N GLY A 91 0.21 -9.48 -6.69
CA GLY A 91 0.24 -8.60 -7.85
C GLY A 91 1.22 -9.10 -8.91
N ASN A 92 0.74 -9.96 -9.81
CA ASN A 92 1.52 -10.54 -10.89
C ASN A 92 1.85 -9.47 -11.94
N LYS A 93 3.08 -9.51 -12.43
CA LYS A 93 3.61 -8.66 -13.51
C LYS A 93 2.72 -8.78 -14.75
N GLY A 94 1.96 -7.74 -15.10
CA GLY A 94 1.42 -7.63 -16.46
C GLY A 94 0.10 -6.88 -16.62
N GLU A 95 -0.85 -7.02 -15.71
CA GLU A 95 -2.17 -6.38 -15.85
C GLU A 95 -2.68 -5.97 -14.47
N THR A 96 -2.86 -4.67 -14.28
CA THR A 96 -3.46 -4.04 -13.10
C THR A 96 -4.89 -4.54 -12.92
N ARG A 97 -5.07 -5.68 -12.26
CA ARG A 97 -6.37 -6.12 -11.77
C ARG A 97 -6.81 -5.18 -10.64
N LYS A 98 -8.06 -4.71 -10.69
CA LYS A 98 -8.72 -3.83 -9.70
C LYS A 98 -8.48 -4.22 -8.22
N SER A 99 -8.18 -5.49 -7.94
CA SER A 99 -7.88 -5.98 -6.59
C SER A 99 -6.53 -5.49 -6.03
N GLY A 100 -5.58 -5.09 -6.88
CA GLY A 100 -4.29 -4.53 -6.44
C GLY A 100 -4.39 -3.10 -5.88
N GLU A 101 -5.49 -2.40 -6.14
CA GLU A 101 -5.72 -1.03 -5.66
C GLU A 101 -6.41 -0.99 -4.28
N LEU A 102 -6.82 -2.14 -3.75
CA LEU A 102 -7.60 -2.21 -2.50
C LEU A 102 -6.85 -1.65 -1.29
N PRO A 103 -5.55 -1.97 -1.06
CA PRO A 103 -4.77 -1.34 0.01
C PRO A 103 -4.66 0.17 -0.16
N MET A 104 -4.52 0.65 -1.40
CA MET A 104 -4.42 2.07 -1.72
C MET A 104 -5.72 2.81 -1.37
N TYR A 105 -6.87 2.28 -1.79
CA TYR A 105 -8.17 2.89 -1.45
C TYR A 105 -8.47 2.84 0.04
N ALA A 106 -8.09 1.76 0.74
CA ALA A 106 -8.23 1.67 2.19
C ALA A 106 -7.41 2.76 2.89
N MET A 107 -6.15 2.96 2.47
CA MET A 107 -5.30 4.03 3.00
C MET A 107 -5.82 5.43 2.68
N MET A 108 -6.37 5.64 1.48
CA MET A 108 -7.00 6.90 1.13
C MET A 108 -8.27 7.17 1.96
N ALA A 109 -9.09 6.15 2.23
CA ALA A 109 -10.28 6.28 3.07
C ALA A 109 -9.90 6.61 4.53
N ALA A 110 -8.88 5.94 5.06
CA ALA A 110 -8.30 6.29 6.37
C ALA A 110 -7.78 7.73 6.38
N GLY A 111 -7.05 8.14 5.33
CA GLY A 111 -6.56 9.51 5.18
C GLY A 111 -7.67 10.55 5.13
N ALA A 112 -8.76 10.28 4.41
CA ALA A 112 -9.93 11.16 4.37
C ALA A 112 -10.63 11.25 5.74
N TYR A 113 -10.77 10.14 6.45
CA TYR A 113 -11.31 10.12 7.81
C TYR A 113 -10.46 10.95 8.77
N TYR A 114 -9.15 10.75 8.79
CA TYR A 114 -8.26 11.49 9.68
C TYR A 114 -8.12 12.96 9.28
N LEU A 115 -8.18 13.29 7.99
CA LEU A 115 -8.24 14.68 7.52
C LEU A 115 -9.52 15.36 8.00
N PHE A 116 -10.66 14.69 7.89
CA PHE A 116 -11.93 15.19 8.43
C PHE A 116 -11.87 15.39 9.95
N MET A 117 -11.33 14.41 10.67
CA MET A 117 -11.16 14.49 12.12
C MET A 117 -10.20 15.63 12.51
N LEU A 118 -9.12 15.83 11.78
CA LEU A 118 -8.17 16.92 12.05
C LEU A 118 -8.82 18.29 11.82
N VAL A 119 -9.64 18.44 10.78
CA VAL A 119 -10.34 19.69 10.48
C VAL A 119 -11.47 19.98 11.48
N THR A 120 -12.21 18.95 11.91
CA THR A 120 -13.39 19.13 12.78
C THR A 120 -13.07 19.13 14.27
N THR A 121 -12.10 18.32 14.69
CA THR A 121 -11.71 18.13 16.10
C THR A 121 -10.37 18.77 16.46
N GLY A 122 -9.60 19.25 15.48
CA GLY A 122 -8.35 19.98 15.69
C GLY A 122 -7.13 19.11 16.02
N GLY A 123 -7.25 17.78 15.95
CA GLY A 123 -6.18 16.85 16.31
C GLY A 123 -6.39 15.42 15.80
N PHE A 124 -5.38 14.59 16.04
CA PHE A 124 -5.31 13.15 15.77
C PHE A 124 -5.38 12.34 17.08
#